data_AF-A0A8S3TST6-F1
#
_entry.id   AF-A0A8S3TST6-F1
#
_cell.length_a   1.000
_cell.length_b   1.000
_cell.length_c   1.000
_cell.angle_alpha   90.00
_cell.angle_beta   90.00
_cell.angle_gamma   90.00
#
_symmetry.space_group_name_H-M   'P 1'
#
loop_
_entity.id
_entity.type
_entity.pdbx_description
1 polymer ?
#
loop_
_entity_poly.entity_id
_entity_poly.type
_entity_poly.pdbx_seq_one_letter_code
_entity_poly.pdbx_strand_id
1 'polypeptide(L)'
;MDALLNGILSSKHPDQLKKQLLHKIADKGAQPQAIKTIKSVFELTINWYLEIDNELASNEGLTILKSWAKHNLSTFEQFFDRDYLVGLLLKKCRRECNIPILVKECLHLLQRSAIFYSHLKVVEAMAINYVQQHPSMASIVNFISLLRTFKECIPKGDFTSKFCVALINGVALVGHPDGRVLEYIQGSELIFKFINALWNQADSRFILESLKAVFTLISDESIEMTFCLGAIVQHIPKEMIDIVVKYAVFESNIDDDIRTIAVRLAYLIHCCMYHHAGYPDLYDPVMEIIKDFPQPDPDEIQKKLAETRWTNQKAEIKIMLSRSHRGQRQEKQGYITLATHVL
;
A
#
# COMPACT_ATOMS: atom_id res chain seq x y z
N MET A 1 -24.63 -26.64 12.93
CA MET A 1 -23.87 -25.58 13.62
C MET A 1 -24.12 -24.24 12.95
N ASP A 2 -24.08 -24.20 11.63
CA ASP A 2 -24.21 -22.99 10.80
C ASP A 2 -25.51 -22.23 11.02
N ALA A 3 -26.65 -22.93 11.09
CA ALA A 3 -27.95 -22.31 11.36
C ALA A 3 -28.01 -21.62 12.73
N LEU A 4 -27.32 -22.16 13.75
CA LEU A 4 -27.24 -21.54 15.08
C LEU A 4 -26.40 -20.27 15.03
N LEU A 5 -25.23 -20.35 14.40
CA LEU A 5 -24.30 -19.22 14.25
C LEU A 5 -24.96 -18.06 13.47
N ASN A 6 -25.56 -18.36 12.31
CA ASN A 6 -26.30 -17.37 11.51
C ASN A 6 -27.54 -16.84 12.24
N GLY A 7 -28.22 -17.71 13.00
CA GLY A 7 -29.36 -17.32 13.83
C GLY A 7 -28.98 -16.32 14.93
N ILE A 8 -27.83 -16.50 15.58
CA ILE A 8 -27.34 -15.57 16.60
C ILE A 8 -27.03 -14.21 15.98
N LEU A 9 -26.30 -14.17 14.85
CA LEU A 9 -25.99 -12.90 14.19
C LEU A 9 -27.23 -12.16 13.71
N SER A 10 -28.19 -12.89 13.12
CA SER A 10 -29.42 -12.33 12.56
C SER A 10 -30.47 -11.99 13.63
N SER A 11 -30.26 -12.40 14.88
CA SER A 11 -31.19 -12.12 15.97
C SER A 11 -31.25 -10.63 16.31
N LYS A 12 -32.34 -10.22 16.97
CA LYS A 12 -32.53 -8.85 17.49
C LYS A 12 -31.87 -8.63 18.86
N HIS A 13 -31.07 -9.58 19.35
CA HIS A 13 -30.40 -9.45 20.63
C HIS A 13 -29.32 -8.35 20.61
N PRO A 14 -29.00 -7.72 21.75
CA PRO A 14 -27.87 -6.80 21.85
C PRO A 14 -26.54 -7.48 21.51
N ASP A 15 -25.61 -6.73 20.91
CA ASP A 15 -24.31 -7.26 20.46
C ASP A 15 -23.50 -7.89 21.59
N GLN A 16 -23.60 -7.36 22.81
CA GLN A 16 -22.94 -7.95 23.97
C GLN A 16 -23.44 -9.37 24.27
N LEU A 17 -24.75 -9.61 24.14
CA LEU A 17 -25.32 -10.95 24.34
C LEU A 17 -24.94 -11.87 23.19
N LYS A 18 -25.00 -11.39 21.93
CA LYS A 18 -24.54 -12.14 20.76
C LYS A 18 -23.09 -12.60 20.94
N LYS A 19 -22.20 -11.69 21.36
CA LYS A 19 -20.80 -11.98 21.65
C LYS A 19 -20.62 -13.07 22.71
N GLN A 20 -21.35 -12.99 23.83
CA GLN A 20 -21.30 -14.03 24.86
C GLN A 20 -21.76 -15.41 24.34
N LEU A 21 -22.79 -15.45 23.50
CA LEU A 21 -23.26 -16.69 22.89
C LEU A 21 -22.25 -17.25 21.88
N LEU A 22 -21.62 -16.40 21.08
CA LEU A 22 -20.58 -16.76 20.11
C LEU A 22 -19.32 -17.27 20.81
N HIS A 23 -18.89 -16.66 21.91
CA HIS A 23 -17.79 -17.16 22.74
C HIS A 23 -18.06 -18.57 23.27
N LYS A 24 -19.28 -18.85 23.76
CA LYS A 24 -19.66 -20.22 24.18
C LYS A 24 -19.57 -21.24 23.03
N ILE A 25 -19.76 -20.81 21.80
CA ILE A 25 -19.58 -21.67 20.62
C ILE A 25 -18.09 -21.83 20.29
N ALA A 26 -17.28 -20.80 20.46
CA ALA A 26 -15.83 -20.89 20.32
C ALA A 26 -15.25 -21.96 21.27
N ASP A 27 -15.78 -22.07 22.49
CA ASP A 27 -15.36 -23.08 23.50
C ASP A 27 -15.72 -24.51 23.08
N LYS A 28 -16.79 -24.70 22.29
CA LYS A 28 -17.17 -26.03 21.77
C LYS A 28 -16.14 -26.62 20.81
N GLY A 29 -15.27 -25.79 20.23
CA GLY A 29 -14.20 -26.25 19.35
C GLY A 29 -13.20 -27.17 20.06
N ALA A 30 -13.08 -27.09 21.38
CA ALA A 30 -12.22 -27.96 22.18
C ALA A 30 -12.80 -29.36 22.41
N GLN A 31 -14.09 -29.56 22.14
CA GLN A 31 -14.77 -30.85 22.32
C GLN A 31 -14.75 -31.64 21.00
N PRO A 32 -14.83 -32.98 21.04
CA PRO A 32 -14.95 -33.78 19.84
C PRO A 32 -16.16 -33.36 18.99
N GLN A 33 -15.91 -32.99 17.74
CA GLN A 33 -16.94 -32.64 16.76
C GLN A 33 -16.77 -33.50 15.50
N ALA A 34 -17.85 -33.72 14.76
CA ALA A 34 -17.76 -34.35 13.46
C ALA A 34 -16.93 -33.48 12.49
N ILE A 35 -16.07 -34.09 11.68
CA ILE A 35 -15.21 -33.40 10.70
C ILE A 35 -16.01 -32.44 9.80
N LYS A 36 -17.20 -32.87 9.35
CA LYS A 36 -18.11 -32.03 8.54
C LYS A 36 -18.53 -30.76 9.27
N THR A 37 -18.81 -30.84 10.57
CA THR A 37 -19.17 -29.70 11.42
C THR A 37 -18.00 -28.75 11.61
N ILE A 38 -16.79 -29.29 11.78
CA ILE A 38 -15.58 -28.47 11.93
C ILE A 38 -15.34 -27.66 10.64
N LYS A 39 -15.39 -28.33 9.47
CA LYS A 39 -15.24 -27.68 8.17
C LYS A 39 -16.30 -26.61 7.92
N SER A 40 -17.56 -26.89 8.24
CA SER A 40 -18.65 -25.91 8.06
C SER A 40 -18.46 -24.66 8.91
N VAL A 41 -17.94 -24.80 10.14
CA VAL A 41 -17.58 -23.65 10.99
C VAL A 41 -16.44 -22.85 10.38
N PHE A 42 -15.41 -23.48 9.83
CA PHE A 42 -14.33 -22.76 9.14
C PHE A 42 -14.83 -21.96 7.94
N GLU A 43 -15.62 -22.58 7.06
CA GLU A 43 -16.22 -21.93 5.89
C GLU A 43 -17.08 -20.73 6.30
N LEU A 44 -17.95 -20.92 7.29
CA LEU A 44 -18.87 -19.89 7.74
C LEU A 44 -18.14 -18.70 8.36
N THR A 45 -17.16 -18.96 9.24
CA THR A 45 -16.42 -17.91 9.94
C THR A 45 -15.51 -17.12 9.01
N ILE A 46 -14.92 -17.76 8.00
CA ILE A 46 -14.18 -17.07 6.93
C ILE A 46 -15.15 -16.24 6.07
N ASN A 47 -16.32 -16.76 5.72
CA ASN A 47 -17.33 -16.00 4.98
C ASN A 47 -17.79 -14.76 5.76
N TRP A 48 -18.03 -14.89 7.07
CA TRP A 48 -18.35 -13.76 7.94
C TRP A 48 -17.26 -12.70 7.95
N TYR A 49 -16.00 -13.13 7.96
CA TYR A 49 -14.86 -12.22 8.01
C TYR A 49 -14.63 -11.45 6.70
N LEU A 50 -14.92 -12.07 5.56
CA LEU A 50 -14.59 -11.54 4.23
C LEU A 50 -15.76 -10.90 3.48
N GLU A 51 -16.99 -11.39 3.68
CA GLU A 51 -18.15 -10.97 2.88
C GLU A 51 -19.17 -10.13 3.66
N ILE A 52 -19.29 -10.35 4.97
CA ILE A 52 -20.31 -9.68 5.77
C ILE A 52 -19.82 -8.31 6.22
N ASP A 53 -20.61 -7.27 5.90
CA ASP A 53 -20.39 -5.90 6.34
C ASP A 53 -21.00 -5.68 7.73
N ASN A 54 -20.39 -6.35 8.71
CA ASN A 54 -20.76 -6.28 10.11
C ASN A 54 -19.51 -6.49 10.96
N GLU A 55 -19.17 -5.51 11.80
CA GLU A 55 -17.96 -5.57 12.63
C GLU A 55 -17.99 -6.72 13.64
N LEU A 56 -19.15 -6.99 14.25
CA LEU A 56 -19.30 -8.11 15.18
C LEU A 56 -19.06 -9.45 14.47
N ALA A 57 -19.71 -9.68 13.33
CA ALA A 57 -19.55 -10.91 12.55
C ALA A 57 -18.10 -11.12 12.12
N SER A 58 -17.42 -10.04 11.74
CA SER A 58 -16.00 -10.06 11.39
C SER A 58 -15.12 -10.43 12.59
N ASN A 59 -15.23 -9.70 13.70
CA ASN A 59 -14.37 -9.89 14.86
C ASN A 59 -14.60 -11.27 15.52
N GLU A 60 -15.86 -11.66 15.66
CA GLU A 60 -16.23 -12.95 16.26
C GLU A 60 -15.96 -14.11 15.29
N GLY A 61 -16.16 -13.93 13.99
CA GLY A 61 -15.81 -14.92 12.97
C GLY A 61 -14.34 -15.33 13.06
N LEU A 62 -13.43 -14.35 13.04
CA LEU A 62 -12.00 -14.63 13.16
C LEU A 62 -11.65 -15.28 14.52
N THR A 63 -12.31 -14.85 15.61
CA THR A 63 -12.09 -15.41 16.95
C THR A 63 -12.51 -16.89 17.03
N ILE A 64 -13.70 -17.22 16.51
CA ILE A 64 -14.20 -18.61 16.47
C ILE A 64 -13.30 -19.46 15.59
N LEU A 65 -12.94 -18.98 14.39
CA LEU A 65 -12.02 -19.68 13.48
C LEU A 65 -10.73 -20.07 14.20
N LYS A 66 -10.08 -19.12 14.87
CA LYS A 66 -8.83 -19.35 15.59
C LYS A 66 -8.97 -20.38 16.70
N SER A 67 -10.05 -20.28 17.49
CA SER A 67 -10.32 -21.25 18.57
C SER A 67 -10.50 -22.66 18.01
N TRP A 68 -11.38 -22.81 17.01
CA TRP A 68 -11.70 -24.10 16.44
C TRP A 68 -10.51 -24.72 15.70
N ALA A 69 -9.76 -23.92 14.95
CA ALA A 69 -8.57 -24.40 14.23
C ALA A 69 -7.48 -24.87 15.19
N LYS A 70 -7.24 -24.15 16.30
CA LYS A 70 -6.25 -24.54 17.32
C LYS A 70 -6.55 -25.91 17.92
N HIS A 71 -7.82 -26.24 18.16
CA HIS A 71 -8.22 -27.52 18.74
C HIS A 71 -8.39 -28.65 17.72
N ASN A 72 -8.51 -28.33 16.43
CA ASN A 72 -8.80 -29.28 15.35
C ASN A 72 -7.76 -29.17 14.22
N LEU A 73 -6.48 -29.08 14.60
CA LEU A 73 -5.38 -28.72 13.68
C LEU A 73 -5.29 -29.65 12.46
N SER A 74 -5.44 -30.97 12.64
CA SER A 74 -5.38 -31.93 11.53
C SER A 74 -6.50 -31.72 10.48
N THR A 75 -7.69 -31.33 10.93
CA THR A 75 -8.80 -30.98 10.02
C THR A 75 -8.56 -29.62 9.38
N PHE A 76 -7.99 -28.68 10.13
CA PHE A 76 -7.64 -27.36 9.62
C PHE A 76 -6.55 -27.43 8.54
N GLU A 77 -5.52 -28.27 8.71
CA GLU A 77 -4.47 -28.53 7.72
C GLU A 77 -5.02 -29.05 6.38
N GLN A 78 -6.06 -29.90 6.43
CA GLN A 78 -6.73 -30.41 5.23
C GLN A 78 -7.71 -29.40 4.62
N PHE A 79 -8.21 -28.45 5.41
CA PHE A 79 -9.15 -27.44 4.97
C PHE A 79 -8.42 -26.25 4.34
N PHE A 80 -7.43 -25.72 5.04
CA PHE A 80 -6.57 -24.63 4.59
C PHE A 80 -5.36 -25.22 3.89
N ASP A 81 -5.62 -25.89 2.77
CA ASP A 81 -4.58 -26.46 1.92
C ASP A 81 -4.00 -25.43 0.94
N ARG A 82 -3.06 -25.90 0.11
CA ARG A 82 -2.39 -25.08 -0.89
C ARG A 82 -3.38 -24.42 -1.87
N ASP A 83 -4.35 -25.17 -2.36
CA ASP A 83 -5.27 -24.72 -3.41
C ASP A 83 -6.26 -23.72 -2.82
N TYR A 84 -6.72 -23.97 -1.60
CA TYR A 84 -7.53 -23.02 -0.84
C TYR A 84 -6.79 -21.70 -0.60
N LEU A 85 -5.51 -21.75 -0.19
CA LEU A 85 -4.71 -20.53 0.02
C LEU A 85 -4.53 -19.74 -1.29
N VAL A 86 -4.23 -20.40 -2.41
CA VAL A 86 -4.14 -19.75 -3.73
C VAL A 86 -5.48 -19.11 -4.10
N GLY A 87 -6.58 -19.85 -3.97
CA GLY A 87 -7.92 -19.35 -4.23
C GLY A 87 -8.28 -18.15 -3.37
N LEU A 88 -7.88 -18.17 -2.09
CA LEU A 88 -8.10 -17.08 -1.14
C LEU A 88 -7.31 -15.82 -1.52
N LEU A 89 -6.04 -15.95 -1.94
CA LEU A 89 -5.20 -14.81 -2.36
C LEU A 89 -5.61 -14.22 -3.72
N LEU A 90 -6.38 -14.96 -4.52
CA LEU A 90 -6.97 -14.48 -5.78
C LEU A 90 -8.39 -13.94 -5.60
N LYS A 91 -9.00 -14.13 -4.42
CA LYS A 91 -10.43 -13.94 -4.24
C LYS A 91 -10.81 -12.47 -4.24
N LYS A 92 -11.78 -12.13 -5.08
CA LYS A 92 -12.56 -10.88 -5.00
C LYS A 92 -13.68 -11.03 -3.97
N CYS A 93 -13.68 -10.17 -2.96
CA CYS A 93 -14.69 -10.18 -1.90
C CYS A 93 -14.98 -8.77 -1.39
N ARG A 94 -16.00 -8.62 -0.56
CA ARG A 94 -16.38 -7.29 -0.06
C ARG A 94 -15.29 -6.63 0.79
N ARG A 95 -14.52 -7.43 1.54
CA ARG A 95 -13.48 -6.97 2.46
C ARG A 95 -12.11 -7.54 2.10
N GLU A 96 -11.63 -7.25 0.89
CA GLU A 96 -10.34 -7.77 0.39
C GLU A 96 -9.18 -7.46 1.32
N CYS A 97 -9.20 -6.31 2.01
CA CYS A 97 -8.16 -5.92 2.96
C CYS A 97 -8.05 -6.85 4.18
N ASN A 98 -9.05 -7.69 4.44
CA ASN A 98 -9.03 -8.69 5.50
C ASN A 98 -8.29 -9.98 5.07
N ILE A 99 -8.12 -10.23 3.77
CA ILE A 99 -7.45 -11.45 3.28
C ILE A 99 -6.05 -11.62 3.89
N PRO A 100 -5.15 -10.62 3.89
CA PRO A 100 -3.81 -10.79 4.44
C PRO A 100 -3.81 -11.01 5.96
N ILE A 101 -4.78 -10.40 6.66
CA ILE A 101 -4.95 -10.59 8.10
C ILE A 101 -5.36 -12.03 8.38
N LEU A 102 -6.36 -12.54 7.65
CA LEU A 102 -6.80 -13.93 7.76
C LEU A 102 -5.65 -14.90 7.49
N VAL A 103 -4.94 -14.73 6.37
CA VAL A 103 -3.80 -15.56 6.01
C VAL A 103 -2.72 -15.53 7.09
N LYS A 104 -2.42 -14.35 7.65
CA LYS A 104 -1.45 -14.20 8.75
C LYS A 104 -1.86 -15.02 9.97
N GLU A 105 -3.11 -14.96 10.38
CA GLU A 105 -3.63 -15.73 11.52
C GLU A 105 -3.63 -17.24 11.25
N CYS A 106 -4.00 -17.67 10.04
CA CYS A 106 -3.93 -19.07 9.63
C CYS A 106 -2.48 -19.60 9.62
N LEU A 107 -1.52 -18.81 9.14
CA LEU A 107 -0.09 -19.16 9.19
C LEU A 107 0.43 -19.26 10.62
N HIS A 108 -0.01 -18.38 11.54
CA HIS A 108 0.34 -18.48 12.96
C HIS A 108 -0.15 -19.81 13.57
N LEU A 109 -1.36 -20.24 13.23
CA LEU A 109 -1.91 -21.53 13.69
C LEU A 109 -1.12 -22.71 13.14
N LEU A 110 -0.62 -22.59 11.91
CA LEU A 110 0.11 -23.65 11.21
C LEU A 110 1.61 -23.70 11.52
N GLN A 111 2.18 -22.82 12.36
CA GLN A 111 3.65 -22.73 12.55
C GLN A 111 4.36 -24.05 12.88
N ARG A 112 3.67 -25.00 13.51
CA ARG A 112 4.23 -26.33 13.88
C ARG A 112 3.81 -27.45 12.91
N SER A 113 3.04 -27.12 11.89
CA SER A 113 2.56 -28.04 10.88
C SER A 113 3.61 -28.31 9.81
N ALA A 114 3.59 -29.53 9.26
CA ALA A 114 4.43 -29.90 8.11
C ALA A 114 4.11 -29.05 6.85
N ILE A 115 2.89 -28.53 6.71
CA ILE A 115 2.48 -27.75 5.54
C ILE A 115 2.89 -26.26 5.65
N PHE A 116 3.39 -25.82 6.81
CA PHE A 116 3.66 -24.41 7.07
C PHE A 116 4.57 -23.79 6.01
N TYR A 117 5.71 -24.44 5.74
CA TYR A 117 6.69 -23.92 4.79
C TYR A 117 6.15 -23.87 3.36
N SER A 118 5.36 -24.88 2.94
CA SER A 118 4.74 -24.85 1.61
C SER A 118 3.74 -23.70 1.48
N HIS A 119 3.05 -23.33 2.56
CA HIS A 119 2.14 -22.17 2.57
C HIS A 119 2.91 -20.84 2.48
N LEU A 120 4.04 -20.70 3.18
CA LEU A 120 4.91 -19.52 3.02
C LEU A 120 5.36 -19.37 1.56
N LYS A 121 5.71 -20.48 0.89
CA LYS A 121 6.07 -20.49 -0.53
C LYS A 121 4.93 -20.11 -1.46
N VAL A 122 3.70 -20.47 -1.14
CA VAL A 122 2.52 -19.98 -1.89
C VAL A 122 2.40 -18.48 -1.76
N VAL A 123 2.49 -17.92 -0.54
CA VAL A 123 2.41 -16.47 -0.34
C VAL A 123 3.55 -15.75 -1.08
N GLU A 124 4.78 -16.29 -1.02
CA GLU A 124 5.93 -15.78 -1.78
C GLU A 124 5.64 -15.72 -3.29
N ALA A 125 5.15 -16.83 -3.86
CA ALA A 125 4.84 -16.92 -5.29
C ALA A 125 3.67 -16.01 -5.71
N MET A 126 2.73 -15.76 -4.80
CA MET A 126 1.52 -14.98 -5.07
C MET A 126 1.68 -13.49 -4.74
N ALA A 127 2.78 -13.06 -4.14
CA ALA A 127 2.93 -11.70 -3.62
C ALA A 127 2.75 -10.60 -4.68
N ILE A 128 3.36 -10.76 -5.85
CA ILE A 128 3.22 -9.81 -6.97
C ILE A 128 1.77 -9.77 -7.46
N ASN A 129 1.17 -10.95 -7.66
CA ASN A 129 -0.19 -11.06 -8.15
C ASN A 129 -1.20 -10.45 -7.16
N TYR A 130 -1.04 -10.70 -5.86
CA TYR A 130 -1.91 -10.14 -4.83
C TYR A 130 -1.93 -8.59 -4.89
N VAL A 131 -0.76 -7.96 -4.94
CA VAL A 131 -0.66 -6.48 -5.00
C VAL A 131 -1.30 -5.93 -6.27
N GLN A 132 -1.11 -6.60 -7.41
CA GLN A 132 -1.68 -6.19 -8.69
C GLN A 132 -3.20 -6.35 -8.73
N GLN A 133 -3.73 -7.41 -8.14
CA GLN A 133 -5.16 -7.67 -8.14
C GLN A 133 -5.89 -6.81 -7.12
N HIS A 134 -5.28 -6.47 -5.98
CA HIS A 134 -5.96 -5.78 -4.87
C HIS A 134 -5.40 -4.36 -4.61
N PRO A 135 -5.58 -3.40 -5.55
CA PRO A 135 -4.95 -2.07 -5.50
C PRO A 135 -5.66 -1.11 -4.55
N SER A 136 -5.89 -1.52 -3.30
CA SER A 136 -6.37 -0.63 -2.24
C SER A 136 -5.28 -0.46 -1.17
N MET A 137 -5.16 0.77 -0.64
CA MET A 137 -4.15 1.10 0.38
C MET A 137 -4.20 0.13 1.56
N ALA A 138 -5.40 -0.15 2.09
CA ALA A 138 -5.58 -1.06 3.21
C ALA A 138 -5.13 -2.50 2.88
N SER A 139 -5.41 -3.00 1.67
CA SER A 139 -5.00 -4.35 1.26
C SER A 139 -3.49 -4.46 1.13
N ILE A 140 -2.84 -3.47 0.51
CA ILE A 140 -1.39 -3.45 0.34
C ILE A 140 -0.70 -3.34 1.71
N VAL A 141 -1.16 -2.43 2.59
CA VAL A 141 -0.61 -2.27 3.94
C VAL A 141 -0.73 -3.54 4.78
N ASN A 142 -1.91 -4.18 4.78
CA ASN A 142 -2.12 -5.43 5.51
C ASN A 142 -1.28 -6.57 4.93
N PHE A 143 -1.08 -6.59 3.61
CA PHE A 143 -0.20 -7.56 2.97
C PHE A 143 1.26 -7.35 3.34
N ILE A 144 1.76 -6.11 3.35
CA ILE A 144 3.11 -5.82 3.84
C ILE A 144 3.25 -6.21 5.33
N SER A 145 2.22 -6.01 6.15
CA SER A 145 2.22 -6.46 7.55
C SER A 145 2.37 -7.99 7.66
N LEU A 146 1.69 -8.76 6.81
CA LEU A 146 1.88 -10.20 6.67
C LEU A 146 3.33 -10.55 6.29
N LEU A 147 3.88 -9.91 5.24
CA LEU A 147 5.25 -10.17 4.77
C LEU A 147 6.33 -9.79 5.80
N ARG A 148 6.11 -8.74 6.59
CA ARG A 148 7.01 -8.37 7.71
C ARG A 148 6.96 -9.39 8.84
N THR A 149 5.82 -10.04 9.04
CA THR A 149 5.64 -11.10 10.05
C THR A 149 6.34 -12.38 9.61
N PHE A 150 6.22 -12.76 8.34
CA PHE A 150 6.84 -13.94 7.75
C PHE A 150 7.75 -13.54 6.59
N LYS A 151 9.02 -13.26 6.89
CA LYS A 151 9.98 -12.72 5.91
C LYS A 151 10.25 -13.69 4.75
N GLU A 152 10.02 -14.97 4.95
CA GLU A 152 10.12 -16.02 3.93
C GLU A 152 9.11 -15.84 2.80
N CYS A 153 8.01 -15.11 3.05
CA CYS A 153 7.01 -14.77 2.04
C CYS A 153 7.43 -13.60 1.13
N ILE A 154 8.53 -12.91 1.43
CA ILE A 154 9.02 -11.82 0.58
C ILE A 154 9.62 -12.44 -0.69
N PRO A 155 9.22 -12.01 -1.90
CA PRO A 155 9.83 -12.47 -3.14
C PRO A 155 11.35 -12.34 -3.12
N LYS A 156 12.04 -13.26 -3.78
CA LYS A 156 13.51 -13.36 -3.76
C LYS A 156 14.11 -13.21 -5.16
N GLY A 157 15.38 -12.81 -5.21
CA GLY A 157 16.12 -12.63 -6.47
C GLY A 157 15.45 -11.59 -7.36
N ASP A 158 15.39 -11.86 -8.66
CA ASP A 158 14.84 -10.93 -9.66
C ASP A 158 13.36 -10.57 -9.41
N PHE A 159 12.62 -11.42 -8.70
CA PHE A 159 11.22 -11.17 -8.37
C PHE A 159 11.05 -10.08 -7.32
N THR A 160 12.05 -9.81 -6.48
CA THR A 160 11.98 -8.74 -5.49
C THR A 160 11.87 -7.37 -6.20
N SER A 161 12.53 -7.19 -7.35
CA SER A 161 12.48 -5.92 -8.11
C SER A 161 11.11 -5.71 -8.74
N LYS A 162 10.58 -6.77 -9.38
CA LYS A 162 9.21 -6.79 -9.93
C LYS A 162 8.16 -6.54 -8.86
N PHE A 163 8.39 -7.03 -7.64
CA PHE A 163 7.50 -6.78 -6.51
C PHE A 163 7.53 -5.32 -6.05
N CYS A 164 8.71 -4.69 -5.97
CA CYS A 164 8.82 -3.24 -5.71
C CYS A 164 8.07 -2.41 -6.76
N VAL A 165 8.24 -2.73 -8.05
CA VAL A 165 7.51 -2.09 -9.15
C VAL A 165 5.99 -2.28 -9.00
N ALA A 166 5.54 -3.49 -8.66
CA ALA A 166 4.11 -3.75 -8.43
C ALA A 166 3.54 -2.93 -7.26
N LEU A 167 4.29 -2.76 -6.17
CA LEU A 167 3.90 -1.90 -5.04
C LEU A 167 3.79 -0.43 -5.46
N ILE A 168 4.77 0.08 -6.22
CA ILE A 168 4.79 1.46 -6.72
C ILE A 168 3.56 1.72 -7.60
N ASN A 169 3.31 0.84 -8.58
CA ASN A 169 2.13 0.93 -9.44
C ASN A 169 0.84 0.83 -8.64
N GLY A 170 0.79 -0.09 -7.65
CA GLY A 170 -0.35 -0.26 -6.77
C GLY A 170 -0.69 1.03 -6.01
N VAL A 171 0.31 1.71 -5.43
CA VAL A 171 0.13 2.99 -4.71
C VAL A 171 -0.31 4.11 -5.65
N ALA A 172 0.29 4.19 -6.85
CA ALA A 172 -0.03 5.22 -7.83
C ALA A 172 -1.49 5.16 -8.29
N LEU A 173 -2.05 3.95 -8.37
CA LEU A 173 -3.42 3.71 -8.82
C LEU A 173 -4.47 3.78 -7.68
N VAL A 174 -4.05 3.91 -6.40
CA VAL A 174 -5.02 4.09 -5.32
C VAL A 174 -5.59 5.50 -5.40
N GLY A 175 -6.82 5.63 -5.91
CA GLY A 175 -7.52 6.90 -6.11
C GLY A 175 -7.57 7.83 -4.90
N HIS A 176 -8.02 9.07 -5.14
CA HIS A 176 -8.04 10.16 -4.18
C HIS A 176 -8.60 9.75 -2.80
N PRO A 177 -7.95 10.15 -1.69
CA PRO A 177 -8.40 9.78 -0.36
C PRO A 177 -9.71 10.51 0.00
N ASP A 178 -10.83 9.78 -0.02
CA ASP A 178 -12.14 10.26 0.43
C ASP A 178 -12.14 10.58 1.94
N GLY A 179 -11.76 11.81 2.30
CA GLY A 179 -11.76 12.30 3.68
C GLY A 179 -10.79 11.60 4.64
N ARG A 180 -10.14 10.50 4.22
CA ARG A 180 -9.21 9.67 5.01
C ARG A 180 -7.74 9.90 4.63
N VAL A 181 -7.39 11.17 4.47
CA VAL A 181 -6.05 11.61 4.04
C VAL A 181 -4.96 11.11 4.97
N LEU A 182 -5.20 11.07 6.29
CA LEU A 182 -4.19 10.63 7.25
C LEU A 182 -3.85 9.14 7.11
N GLU A 183 -4.87 8.29 7.01
CA GLU A 183 -4.70 6.84 6.80
C GLU A 183 -3.96 6.56 5.48
N TYR A 184 -4.27 7.36 4.45
CA TYR A 184 -3.62 7.28 3.15
C TYR A 184 -2.13 7.65 3.22
N ILE A 185 -1.78 8.78 3.85
CA ILE A 185 -0.39 9.19 4.05
C ILE A 185 0.38 8.14 4.85
N GLN A 186 -0.17 7.70 5.98
CA GLN A 186 0.47 6.68 6.83
C GLN A 186 0.67 5.34 6.09
N GLY A 187 -0.30 4.94 5.28
CA GLY A 187 -0.20 3.76 4.44
C GLY A 187 0.92 3.88 3.41
N SER A 188 0.98 5.01 2.69
CA SER A 188 2.03 5.27 1.70
C SER A 188 3.43 5.28 2.33
N GLU A 189 3.60 5.93 3.48
CA GLU A 189 4.85 5.97 4.23
C GLU A 189 5.32 4.56 4.64
N LEU A 190 4.38 3.71 5.09
CA LEU A 190 4.69 2.32 5.44
C LEU A 190 5.18 1.52 4.23
N ILE A 191 4.53 1.71 3.08
CA ILE A 191 4.87 1.04 1.82
C ILE A 191 6.26 1.48 1.36
N PHE A 192 6.54 2.78 1.29
CA PHE A 192 7.84 3.26 0.83
C PHE A 192 8.97 2.96 1.81
N LYS A 193 8.73 2.96 3.13
CA LYS A 193 9.69 2.42 4.11
C LYS A 193 9.99 0.95 3.89
N PHE A 194 8.99 0.16 3.49
CA PHE A 194 9.20 -1.24 3.16
C PHE A 194 10.04 -1.40 1.88
N ILE A 195 9.74 -0.63 0.83
CA ILE A 195 10.55 -0.60 -0.40
C ILE A 195 11.99 -0.18 -0.10
N ASN A 196 12.19 0.87 0.70
CA ASN A 196 13.52 1.31 1.13
C ASN A 196 14.30 0.19 1.84
N ALA A 197 13.64 -0.57 2.73
CA ALA A 197 14.28 -1.69 3.42
C ALA A 197 14.74 -2.80 2.45
N LEU A 198 14.02 -3.00 1.33
CA LEU A 198 14.43 -3.90 0.27
C LEU A 198 15.60 -3.32 -0.56
N TRP A 199 15.54 -2.03 -0.89
CA TRP A 199 16.62 -1.33 -1.61
C TRP A 199 17.95 -1.36 -0.85
N ASN A 200 17.93 -1.23 0.48
CA ASN A 200 19.15 -1.28 1.30
C ASN A 200 19.90 -2.63 1.23
N GLN A 201 19.27 -3.67 0.67
CA GLN A 201 19.86 -5.00 0.49
C GLN A 201 20.10 -5.33 -1.00
N ALA A 202 19.86 -4.37 -1.89
CA ALA A 202 19.86 -4.57 -3.33
C ALA A 202 21.00 -3.81 -4.03
N ASP A 203 21.29 -4.20 -5.27
CA ASP A 203 22.24 -3.49 -6.13
C ASP A 203 21.61 -2.28 -6.83
N SER A 204 22.44 -1.48 -7.51
CA SER A 204 21.96 -0.28 -8.23
C SER A 204 20.99 -0.62 -9.36
N ARG A 205 21.13 -1.77 -10.03
CA ARG A 205 20.23 -2.16 -11.15
C ARG A 205 18.82 -2.41 -10.63
N PHE A 206 18.71 -3.09 -9.50
CA PHE A 206 17.44 -3.32 -8.81
C PHE A 206 16.68 -2.01 -8.53
N ILE A 207 17.39 -1.05 -7.96
CA ILE A 207 16.82 0.23 -7.55
C ILE A 207 16.39 1.02 -8.79
N LEU A 208 17.21 0.99 -9.85
CA LEU A 208 16.87 1.64 -11.12
C LEU A 208 15.55 1.13 -11.71
N GLU A 209 15.28 -0.17 -11.69
CA GLU A 209 14.00 -0.70 -12.20
C GLU A 209 12.79 -0.14 -11.44
N SER A 210 12.91 0.03 -10.13
CA SER A 210 11.85 0.67 -9.32
C SER A 210 11.68 2.15 -9.68
N LEU A 211 12.78 2.86 -9.90
CA LEU A 211 12.75 4.28 -10.25
C LEU A 211 12.28 4.54 -11.67
N LYS A 212 12.61 3.67 -12.64
CA LYS A 212 12.04 3.68 -13.98
C LYS A 212 10.51 3.63 -13.93
N ALA A 213 9.94 2.74 -13.11
CA ALA A 213 8.50 2.67 -12.94
C ALA A 213 7.90 3.99 -12.43
N VAL A 214 8.55 4.64 -11.45
CA VAL A 214 8.14 5.97 -10.98
C VAL A 214 8.20 7.01 -12.10
N PHE A 215 9.28 7.06 -12.88
CA PHE A 215 9.40 8.00 -13.99
C PHE A 215 8.34 7.79 -15.07
N THR A 216 8.06 6.53 -15.42
CA THR A 216 7.00 6.19 -16.37
C THR A 216 5.65 6.70 -15.88
N LEU A 217 5.32 6.47 -14.60
CA LEU A 217 4.08 6.94 -14.00
C LEU A 217 3.98 8.47 -13.96
N ILE A 218 5.09 9.15 -13.67
CA ILE A 218 5.12 10.63 -13.62
C ILE A 218 5.03 11.26 -15.00
N SER A 219 5.55 10.58 -16.01
CA SER A 219 5.55 11.07 -17.39
C SER A 219 4.23 10.82 -18.11
N ASP A 220 3.36 9.96 -17.56
CA ASP A 220 2.07 9.62 -18.16
C ASP A 220 1.00 10.67 -17.82
N GLU A 221 0.67 11.52 -18.80
CA GLU A 221 -0.35 12.58 -18.66
C GLU A 221 -1.79 12.04 -18.47
N SER A 222 -2.03 10.75 -18.73
CA SER A 222 -3.34 10.13 -18.57
C SER A 222 -3.64 9.68 -17.13
N ILE A 223 -2.62 9.56 -16.29
CA ILE A 223 -2.74 9.10 -14.91
C ILE A 223 -2.97 10.32 -14.02
N GLU A 224 -4.13 10.35 -13.34
CA GLU A 224 -4.37 11.30 -12.25
C GLU A 224 -3.50 10.88 -11.05
N MET A 225 -2.25 11.36 -11.06
CA MET A 225 -1.24 10.95 -10.10
C MET A 225 -1.60 11.32 -8.67
N THR A 226 -1.29 10.40 -7.76
CA THR A 226 -1.41 10.63 -6.33
C THR A 226 -0.13 11.28 -5.79
N PHE A 227 -0.28 12.29 -4.93
CA PHE A 227 0.84 12.99 -4.27
C PHE A 227 1.78 12.04 -3.50
N CYS A 228 1.35 10.81 -3.23
CA CYS A 228 2.13 9.81 -2.52
C CYS A 228 3.39 9.36 -3.25
N LEU A 229 3.46 9.41 -4.59
CA LEU A 229 4.71 9.09 -5.28
C LEU A 229 5.85 10.03 -4.86
N GLY A 230 5.56 11.28 -4.49
CA GLY A 230 6.56 12.19 -3.95
C GLY A 230 7.24 11.68 -2.67
N ALA A 231 6.55 10.86 -1.87
CA ALA A 231 7.14 10.27 -0.68
C ALA A 231 8.24 9.25 -1.00
N ILE A 232 8.33 8.71 -2.22
CA ILE A 232 9.43 7.80 -2.59
C ILE A 232 10.77 8.54 -2.67
N VAL A 233 10.76 9.83 -3.01
CA VAL A 233 11.97 10.65 -3.21
C VAL A 233 12.80 10.71 -1.94
N GLN A 234 12.15 10.83 -0.77
CA GLN A 234 12.84 10.88 0.52
C GLN A 234 13.55 9.55 0.88
N HIS A 235 13.27 8.48 0.15
CA HIS A 235 13.79 7.13 0.39
C HIS A 235 14.83 6.69 -0.65
N ILE A 236 15.15 7.51 -1.65
CA ILE A 236 16.17 7.20 -2.65
C ILE A 236 17.56 7.26 -1.98
N PRO A 237 18.38 6.20 -2.07
CA PRO A 237 19.76 6.25 -1.56
C PRO A 237 20.55 7.37 -2.24
N LYS A 238 21.38 8.11 -1.48
CA LYS A 238 22.11 9.28 -2.00
C LYS A 238 22.98 8.96 -3.23
N GLU A 239 23.63 7.81 -3.21
CA GLU A 239 24.48 7.30 -4.31
C GLU A 239 23.69 7.08 -5.60
N MET A 240 22.38 6.83 -5.48
CA MET A 240 21.49 6.67 -6.63
C MET A 240 20.99 8.01 -7.17
N ILE A 241 21.03 9.11 -6.41
CA ILE A 241 20.50 10.41 -6.87
C ILE A 241 21.23 10.86 -8.13
N ASP A 242 22.56 10.83 -8.14
CA ASP A 242 23.35 11.21 -9.32
C ASP A 242 23.10 10.29 -10.51
N ILE A 243 22.93 8.98 -10.26
CA ILE A 243 22.61 7.99 -11.29
C ILE A 243 21.21 8.24 -11.83
N VAL A 244 20.26 8.61 -10.98
CA VAL A 244 18.86 8.85 -11.32
C VAL A 244 18.69 10.13 -12.11
N VAL A 245 19.37 11.19 -11.71
CA VAL A 245 19.46 12.44 -12.48
C VAL A 245 20.10 12.14 -13.83
N LYS A 246 21.23 11.42 -13.86
CA LYS A 246 21.86 11.02 -15.13
C LYS A 246 20.99 10.07 -15.94
N TYR A 247 20.23 9.17 -15.33
CA TYR A 247 19.36 8.24 -16.03
C TYR A 247 18.17 8.97 -16.64
N ALA A 248 17.52 9.85 -15.87
CA ALA A 248 16.46 10.74 -16.33
C ALA A 248 16.92 11.67 -17.47
N VAL A 249 18.22 12.02 -17.50
CA VAL A 249 18.80 12.90 -18.51
C VAL A 249 19.42 12.14 -19.70
N PHE A 250 19.96 10.93 -19.52
CA PHE A 250 20.87 10.28 -20.47
C PHE A 250 20.55 8.81 -20.83
N GLU A 251 19.76 8.04 -20.07
CA GLU A 251 19.38 6.67 -20.47
C GLU A 251 17.86 6.51 -20.64
N SER A 252 17.43 6.68 -21.87
CA SER A 252 16.25 6.05 -22.45
C SER A 252 16.43 6.06 -23.94
N ASN A 253 16.17 4.93 -24.58
CA ASN A 253 16.29 4.71 -26.01
C ASN A 253 15.13 5.39 -26.79
N ILE A 254 14.79 6.64 -26.46
CA ILE A 254 13.67 7.43 -26.99
C ILE A 254 14.16 8.88 -27.10
N ASP A 255 14.82 9.20 -28.19
CA ASP A 255 15.67 10.40 -28.35
C ASP A 255 14.90 11.74 -28.45
N ASP A 256 13.56 11.72 -28.48
CA ASP A 256 12.73 12.94 -28.57
C ASP A 256 11.82 13.19 -27.35
N ASP A 257 11.27 12.16 -26.70
CA ASP A 257 10.35 12.34 -25.56
C ASP A 257 11.08 12.68 -24.25
N ILE A 258 12.30 12.19 -24.07
CA ILE A 258 13.10 12.40 -22.86
C ILE A 258 13.73 13.78 -22.84
N ARG A 259 14.23 14.25 -23.99
CA ARG A 259 14.60 15.65 -24.19
C ARG A 259 13.41 16.54 -23.87
N THR A 260 12.21 16.17 -24.29
CA THR A 260 10.98 16.89 -23.96
C THR A 260 10.68 16.89 -22.45
N ILE A 261 10.85 15.76 -21.75
CA ILE A 261 10.65 15.67 -20.30
C ILE A 261 11.70 16.47 -19.52
N ALA A 262 12.98 16.35 -19.86
CA ALA A 262 14.06 17.06 -19.19
C ALA A 262 13.95 18.58 -19.44
N VAL A 263 13.58 19.00 -20.65
CA VAL A 263 13.22 20.39 -20.97
C VAL A 263 12.02 20.85 -20.16
N ARG A 264 10.97 20.04 -20.02
CA ARG A 264 9.79 20.38 -19.21
C ARG A 264 10.09 20.48 -17.71
N LEU A 265 10.96 19.61 -17.20
CA LEU A 265 11.39 19.63 -15.80
C LEU A 265 12.28 20.84 -15.52
N ALA A 266 13.26 21.12 -16.39
CA ALA A 266 14.07 22.34 -16.31
C ALA A 266 13.20 23.60 -16.40
N TYR A 267 12.23 23.62 -17.31
CA TYR A 267 11.23 24.69 -17.43
C TYR A 267 10.45 24.88 -16.13
N LEU A 268 9.97 23.79 -15.52
CA LEU A 268 9.25 23.83 -14.24
C LEU A 268 10.14 24.39 -13.12
N ILE A 269 11.39 23.93 -13.02
CA ILE A 269 12.36 24.40 -12.04
C ILE A 269 12.63 25.90 -12.22
N HIS A 270 12.80 26.37 -13.46
CA HIS A 270 12.94 27.79 -13.77
C HIS A 270 11.70 28.61 -13.35
N CYS A 271 10.48 28.11 -13.59
CA CYS A 271 9.25 28.75 -13.12
C CYS A 271 9.19 28.83 -11.60
N CYS A 272 9.54 27.75 -10.89
CA CYS A 272 9.56 27.72 -9.43
C CYS A 272 10.60 28.69 -8.85
N MET A 273 11.81 28.73 -9.41
CA MET A 273 12.85 29.67 -8.99
C MET A 273 12.48 31.13 -9.27
N TYR A 274 11.81 31.40 -10.39
CA TYR A 274 11.30 32.73 -10.74
C TYR A 274 10.16 33.17 -9.79
N HIS A 275 9.24 32.25 -9.46
CA HIS A 275 8.14 32.54 -8.53
C HIS A 275 8.63 32.70 -7.08
N HIS A 276 9.65 31.93 -6.69
CA HIS A 276 10.22 31.90 -5.34
C HIS A 276 11.66 32.42 -5.34
N ALA A 277 11.88 33.63 -5.85
CA ALA A 277 13.20 34.24 -5.87
C ALA A 277 13.75 34.55 -4.46
N GLY A 278 15.08 34.68 -4.33
CA GLY A 278 15.74 35.13 -3.10
C GLY A 278 16.62 34.10 -2.38
N TYR A 279 16.87 32.94 -2.99
CA TYR A 279 17.65 31.83 -2.39
C TYR A 279 18.81 31.36 -3.30
N PRO A 280 19.80 32.22 -3.61
CA PRO A 280 20.88 31.90 -4.55
C PRO A 280 21.70 30.68 -4.13
N ASP A 281 22.08 30.58 -2.85
CA ASP A 281 22.87 29.44 -2.34
C ASP A 281 22.18 28.07 -2.52
N LEU A 282 20.84 28.06 -2.57
CA LEU A 282 20.05 26.85 -2.82
C LEU A 282 19.92 26.55 -4.32
N TYR A 283 19.87 27.59 -5.14
CA TYR A 283 19.57 27.50 -6.56
C TYR A 283 20.82 27.33 -7.42
N ASP A 284 21.98 27.84 -7.01
CA ASP A 284 23.22 27.77 -7.78
C ASP A 284 23.63 26.33 -8.14
N PRO A 285 23.57 25.33 -7.22
CA PRO A 285 23.86 23.95 -7.57
C PRO A 285 22.84 23.35 -8.56
N VAL A 286 21.58 23.77 -8.47
CA VAL A 286 20.51 23.29 -9.38
C VAL A 286 20.66 23.92 -10.75
N MET A 287 20.96 25.22 -10.82
CA MET A 287 21.27 25.96 -12.05
C MET A 287 22.45 25.35 -12.79
N GLU A 288 23.48 24.91 -12.08
CA GLU A 288 24.63 24.24 -12.67
C GLU A 288 24.26 22.88 -13.29
N ILE A 289 23.30 22.16 -12.71
CA ILE A 289 22.80 20.88 -13.23
C ILE A 289 21.93 21.08 -14.48
N ILE A 290 21.16 22.17 -14.54
CA ILE A 290 20.20 22.41 -15.65
C ILE A 290 20.69 23.42 -16.69
N LYS A 291 21.93 23.90 -16.61
CA LYS A 291 22.48 24.96 -17.46
C LYS A 291 22.43 24.69 -18.97
N ASP A 292 22.41 23.41 -19.35
CA ASP A 292 22.42 22.98 -20.75
C ASP A 292 20.99 22.90 -21.35
N PHE A 293 19.94 23.17 -20.56
CA PHE A 293 18.55 23.20 -21.02
C PHE A 293 18.09 24.62 -21.38
N PRO A 294 17.13 24.77 -22.33
CA PRO A 294 16.61 26.07 -22.73
C PRO A 294 15.90 26.77 -21.57
N GLN A 295 16.35 27.98 -21.26
CA GLN A 295 15.75 28.81 -20.22
C GLN A 295 14.49 29.51 -20.76
N PRO A 296 13.34 29.41 -20.07
CA PRO A 296 12.12 30.08 -20.50
C PRO A 296 12.18 31.60 -20.30
N ASP A 297 11.49 32.32 -21.18
CA ASP A 297 11.36 33.77 -21.10
C ASP A 297 10.54 34.15 -19.84
N PRO A 298 10.98 35.14 -19.04
CA PRO A 298 10.19 35.72 -17.94
C PRO A 298 8.70 35.96 -18.26
N ASP A 299 8.37 36.41 -19.47
CA ASP A 299 6.98 36.67 -19.87
C ASP A 299 6.18 35.37 -20.06
N GLU A 300 6.83 34.30 -20.53
CA GLU A 300 6.26 32.97 -20.69
C GLU A 300 6.03 32.27 -19.33
N ILE A 301 6.97 32.47 -18.39
CA ILE A 301 6.86 32.01 -17.00
C ILE A 301 5.65 32.67 -16.32
N GLN A 302 5.50 34.00 -16.43
CA GLN A 302 4.37 34.71 -15.83
C GLN A 302 3.03 34.24 -16.40
N LYS A 303 2.96 34.02 -17.71
CA LYS A 303 1.75 33.51 -18.37
C LYS A 303 1.35 32.11 -17.89
N LYS A 304 2.33 31.19 -17.73
CA LYS A 304 2.08 29.84 -17.19
C LYS A 304 1.65 29.84 -15.72
N LEU A 305 2.27 30.68 -14.90
CA LEU A 305 1.88 30.81 -13.48
C LEU A 305 0.47 31.39 -13.30
N ALA A 306 -0.04 32.10 -14.31
CA ALA A 306 -1.41 32.62 -14.35
C ALA A 306 -2.46 31.58 -14.82
N GLU A 307 -2.08 30.38 -15.26
CA GLU A 307 -3.01 29.32 -15.68
C GLU A 307 -3.79 28.71 -14.49
N THR A 308 -5.08 28.41 -14.72
CA THR A 308 -6.09 28.11 -13.67
C THR A 308 -5.82 26.83 -12.87
N ARG A 309 -5.03 25.89 -13.41
CA ARG A 309 -4.70 24.62 -12.74
C ARG A 309 -3.78 24.82 -11.52
N TRP A 310 -2.86 25.79 -11.57
CA TRP A 310 -1.92 26.08 -10.48
C TRP A 310 -2.59 26.85 -9.34
N THR A 311 -3.54 27.72 -9.68
CA THR A 311 -4.29 28.55 -8.72
C THR A 311 -5.39 27.80 -7.97
N ASN A 312 -6.05 26.81 -8.61
CA ASN A 312 -7.09 26.00 -7.97
C ASN A 312 -6.52 24.97 -6.97
N GLN A 313 -5.39 24.32 -7.28
CA GLN A 313 -4.73 23.39 -6.34
C GLN A 313 -4.27 24.08 -5.05
N LYS A 314 -3.79 25.32 -5.16
CA LYS A 314 -3.42 26.17 -4.00
C LYS A 314 -4.62 26.46 -3.09
N ALA A 315 -5.80 26.69 -3.67
CA ALA A 315 -7.02 26.96 -2.93
C ALA A 315 -7.55 25.69 -2.23
N GLU A 316 -7.56 24.56 -2.91
CA GLU A 316 -8.03 23.28 -2.37
C GLU A 316 -7.15 22.76 -1.23
N ILE A 317 -5.83 22.80 -1.37
CA ILE A 317 -4.88 22.38 -0.33
C ILE A 317 -5.01 23.28 0.91
N LYS A 318 -5.18 24.59 0.72
CA LYS A 318 -5.38 25.54 1.82
C LYS A 318 -6.72 25.33 2.54
N ILE A 319 -7.78 24.99 1.81
CA ILE A 319 -9.09 24.63 2.38
C ILE A 319 -9.01 23.29 3.13
N MET A 320 -8.29 22.30 2.61
CA MET A 320 -8.14 20.99 3.24
C MET A 320 -7.28 21.05 4.53
N LEU A 321 -6.17 21.80 4.51
CA LEU A 321 -5.31 21.99 5.68
C LEU A 321 -5.99 22.80 6.80
N SER A 322 -6.80 23.79 6.44
CA SER A 322 -7.57 24.58 7.41
C SER A 322 -8.73 23.81 8.06
N ARG A 323 -9.31 22.81 7.37
CA ARG A 323 -10.29 21.87 7.94
C ARG A 323 -9.67 20.88 8.92
N SER A 324 -8.45 20.42 8.66
CA SER A 324 -7.71 19.50 9.57
C SER A 324 -7.27 20.16 10.89
N HIS A 325 -7.00 21.48 10.86
CA HIS A 325 -6.59 22.26 12.05
C HIS A 325 -7.67 22.40 13.14
N ARG A 326 -8.95 22.14 12.84
CA ARG A 326 -10.02 22.15 13.87
C ARG A 326 -10.07 20.87 14.71
N GLY A 327 -9.31 19.83 14.36
CA GLY A 327 -9.43 18.51 14.97
C GLY A 327 -8.50 18.23 16.15
N GLN A 328 -7.19 18.43 16.04
CA GLN A 328 -6.25 17.95 17.08
C GLN A 328 -4.97 18.79 17.11
N ARG A 329 -4.81 19.57 18.18
CA ARG A 329 -3.56 20.27 18.52
C ARG A 329 -2.75 19.41 19.49
N GLN A 330 -1.59 18.98 19.00
CA GLN A 330 -0.31 18.72 19.68
C GLN A 330 0.32 17.44 19.11
N GLU A 331 1.25 17.65 18.16
CA GLU A 331 2.30 16.76 17.60
C GLU A 331 2.54 17.01 16.10
N LYS A 332 1.73 17.85 15.44
CA LYS A 332 1.79 18.10 13.99
C LYS A 332 2.60 19.32 13.53
N GLN A 333 3.59 19.78 14.30
CA GLN A 333 4.42 20.91 13.84
C GLN A 333 5.52 20.49 12.85
N GLY A 334 5.88 19.20 12.78
CA GLY A 334 6.91 18.69 11.84
C GLY A 334 6.39 18.37 10.43
N TYR A 335 5.12 17.99 10.30
CA TYR A 335 4.53 17.56 9.02
C TYR A 335 4.07 18.71 8.12
N ILE A 336 3.77 19.88 8.71
CA ILE A 336 3.32 21.06 7.95
C ILE A 336 4.50 21.70 7.21
N THR A 337 5.70 21.69 7.82
CA THR A 337 6.89 22.32 7.27
C THR A 337 7.35 21.68 5.95
N LEU A 338 7.17 20.36 5.78
CA LEU A 338 7.51 19.66 4.53
C LEU A 338 6.55 20.02 3.37
N ALA A 339 5.26 20.25 3.66
CA ALA A 339 4.29 20.64 2.62
C ALA A 339 4.43 22.11 2.18
N THR A 340 4.98 22.98 3.03
CA THR A 340 5.28 24.39 2.71
C THR A 340 6.70 24.64 2.22
N HIS A 341 7.56 23.63 2.16
CA HIS A 341 8.94 23.75 1.65
C HIS A 341 9.15 23.01 0.32
N VAL A 342 8.13 22.33 -0.18
CA VAL A 342 8.09 21.72 -1.53
C VAL A 342 7.00 22.35 -2.41
N LEU A 343 6.36 23.42 -1.93
CA LEU A 343 5.49 24.35 -2.66
C LEU A 343 6.02 25.76 -2.47
#